data_AF-A0A8K0KK12-F1
#
_entry.id   AF-A0A8K0KK12-F1
#
_cell.length_a   1.000
_cell.length_b   1.000
_cell.length_c   1.000
_cell.angle_alpha   90.00
_cell.angle_beta   90.00
_cell.angle_gamma   90.00
#
_symmetry.space_group_name_H-M   'P 1'
#
loop_
_entity.id
_entity.type
_entity.pdbx_description
1 polymer ?
#
loop_
_entity_poly.entity_id
_entity_poly.type
_entity_poly.pdbx_seq_one_letter_code
_entity_poly.pdbx_strand_id
1 'polypeptide(L)'
;MGARRPMTFFLAMAAALIVPGACGGATTAEEGKLIRLTGDIILGGIFPMHEAVASRTTEAGGPCGAVKEEKGVQRLEAMLYAVDEINSDQDLLPGVSLGALILDSCSSDTYALEQSMEFVRSYMNQVSSFFLFRFLLHPAIYEDN
;
A
#
# COMPACT_ATOMS: atom_id res chain seq x y z
N MET A 1 -20.64 -42.33 6.70
CA MET A 1 -21.48 -42.21 7.91
C MET A 1 -20.59 -42.06 9.13
N GLY A 2 -20.65 -40.91 9.81
CA GLY A 2 -20.40 -40.77 11.24
C GLY A 2 -18.96 -40.81 11.77
N ALA A 3 -18.16 -39.77 11.53
CA ALA A 3 -17.02 -39.49 12.41
C ALA A 3 -17.51 -38.61 13.58
N ARG A 4 -17.83 -39.26 14.72
CA ARG A 4 -18.14 -38.60 15.99
C ARG A 4 -16.90 -37.82 16.45
N ARG A 5 -16.89 -36.50 16.28
CA ARG A 5 -15.85 -35.63 16.84
C ARG A 5 -16.13 -35.39 18.33
N PRO A 6 -15.13 -35.57 19.21
CA PRO A 6 -15.31 -35.49 20.66
C PRO A 6 -15.70 -34.07 21.11
N MET A 7 -16.51 -34.02 22.16
CA MET A 7 -17.08 -32.84 22.83
C MET A 7 -16.01 -32.00 23.58
N THR A 8 -14.82 -31.88 23.01
CA THR A 8 -13.70 -31.09 23.55
C THR A 8 -13.40 -29.85 22.72
N PHE A 9 -13.96 -29.74 21.51
CA PHE A 9 -13.73 -28.59 20.61
C PHE A 9 -14.54 -27.34 20.98
N PHE A 10 -15.65 -27.47 21.72
CA PHE A 10 -16.50 -26.33 22.09
C PHE A 10 -15.98 -25.52 23.30
N LEU A 11 -15.04 -26.04 24.09
CA LEU A 11 -14.52 -25.36 25.27
C LEU A 11 -13.37 -24.37 24.97
N ALA A 12 -12.78 -24.41 23.77
CA ALA A 12 -11.68 -23.52 23.40
C ALA A 12 -12.12 -22.13 22.89
N MET A 13 -13.42 -21.93 22.61
CA MET A 13 -13.96 -20.63 22.14
C MET A 13 -14.37 -19.68 23.27
N ALA A 14 -14.43 -20.13 24.52
CA ALA A 14 -14.92 -19.31 25.64
C ALA A 14 -13.82 -18.57 26.43
N ALA A 15 -12.53 -18.83 26.17
CA ALA A 15 -11.43 -18.27 26.96
C ALA A 15 -10.74 -17.03 26.35
N ALA A 16 -11.11 -16.59 25.15
CA ALA A 16 -10.48 -15.44 24.48
C ALA A 16 -11.21 -14.09 24.70
N LEU A 17 -12.30 -14.06 25.48
CA LEU A 17 -13.14 -12.87 25.66
C LEU A 17 -12.80 -12.01 26.89
N ILE A 18 -11.70 -12.26 27.60
CA ILE A 18 -11.35 -11.51 28.82
C ILE A 18 -9.87 -11.09 28.82
N VAL A 19 -9.42 -10.40 27.76
CA VAL A 19 -8.25 -9.52 27.86
C VAL A 19 -8.68 -8.12 27.42
N PRO A 20 -9.12 -7.26 28.36
CA PRO A 20 -9.30 -5.85 28.07
C PRO A 20 -7.92 -5.19 28.07
N GLY A 21 -7.39 -4.91 26.89
CA GLY A 21 -6.21 -4.04 26.74
C GLY A 21 -5.10 -4.62 25.88
N ALA A 22 -5.34 -4.66 24.57
CA ALA A 22 -4.35 -4.33 23.54
C ALA A 22 -4.98 -4.53 22.16
N CYS A 23 -5.42 -3.44 21.52
CA CYS A 23 -5.20 -3.27 20.09
C CYS A 23 -5.13 -1.77 19.85
N GLY A 24 -4.01 -1.35 19.25
CA GLY A 24 -3.56 0.03 19.18
C GLY A 24 -4.60 0.99 18.63
N GLY A 25 -4.60 2.20 19.21
CA GLY A 25 -5.14 3.35 18.52
C GLY A 25 -4.33 3.56 17.24
N ALA A 26 -4.93 3.23 16.10
CA ALA A 26 -4.53 3.84 14.84
C ALA A 26 -4.82 5.33 14.98
N THR A 27 -3.79 6.13 15.27
CA THR A 27 -3.86 7.56 15.03
C THR A 27 -4.03 7.73 13.53
N THR A 28 -5.25 8.07 13.10
CA THR A 28 -5.52 8.52 11.73
C THR A 28 -4.84 9.88 11.54
N ALA A 29 -3.54 9.84 11.24
CA ALA A 29 -2.94 10.90 10.46
C ALA A 29 -3.64 10.85 9.10
N GLU A 30 -4.24 11.97 8.68
CA GLU A 30 -4.64 12.22 7.30
C GLU A 30 -3.37 12.18 6.45
N GLU A 31 -2.96 10.98 6.07
CA GLU A 31 -1.75 10.69 5.32
C GLU A 31 -2.14 9.81 4.14
N GLY A 32 -2.61 10.47 3.08
CA GLY A 32 -2.53 10.03 1.70
C GLY A 32 -3.31 8.76 1.33
N LYS A 33 -4.08 8.88 0.25
CA LYS A 33 -4.84 7.82 -0.41
C LYS A 33 -3.91 6.81 -1.12
N LEU A 34 -2.98 6.24 -0.37
CA LEU A 34 -1.86 5.44 -0.83
C LEU A 34 -1.82 4.11 -0.09
N ILE A 35 -1.50 3.04 -0.81
CA ILE A 35 -1.27 1.71 -0.24
C ILE A 35 0.17 1.35 -0.54
N ARG A 36 0.94 0.98 0.49
CA ARG A 36 2.35 0.63 0.35
C ARG A 36 2.60 -0.79 0.84
N LEU A 37 3.14 -1.61 -0.05
CA LEU A 37 3.69 -2.93 0.22
C LEU A 37 5.21 -2.85 0.13
N THR A 38 5.89 -3.32 1.16
CA THR A 38 7.36 -3.33 1.23
C THR A 38 7.93 -4.45 0.37
N GLY A 39 9.07 -4.18 -0.27
CA GLY A 39 9.86 -5.16 -1.00
C GLY A 39 11.19 -4.53 -1.40
N ASP A 40 12.08 -5.34 -1.96
CA ASP A 40 13.38 -4.90 -2.48
C ASP A 40 13.22 -3.99 -3.69
N ILE A 41 12.21 -4.27 -4.53
CA ILE A 41 11.80 -3.43 -5.66
C ILE A 41 10.36 -3.00 -5.45
N ILE A 42 10.09 -1.69 -5.49
CA ILE A 42 8.73 -1.15 -5.32
C ILE A 42 8.15 -0.79 -6.69
N LEU A 43 7.04 -1.42 -7.06
CA LEU A 43 6.30 -1.10 -8.28
C LEU A 43 5.23 -0.04 -8.01
N GLY A 44 5.33 1.11 -8.68
CA GLY A 44 4.33 2.16 -8.61
C GLY A 44 3.10 1.86 -9.49
N GLY A 45 1.90 2.15 -9.00
CA GLY A 45 0.65 2.00 -9.74
C GLY A 45 -0.37 3.08 -9.39
N ILE A 46 -1.11 3.57 -10.38
CA ILE A 46 -2.20 4.53 -10.20
C ILE A 46 -3.49 3.91 -10.71
N PHE A 47 -4.49 3.78 -9.85
CA PHE A 47 -5.76 3.11 -10.17
C PHE A 47 -6.96 4.01 -9.90
N PRO A 48 -8.02 3.99 -10.74
CA PRO A 48 -9.23 4.77 -10.53
C PRO A 48 -10.17 4.02 -9.56
N MET A 49 -9.82 3.96 -8.28
CA MET A 49 -10.60 3.24 -7.28
C MET A 49 -11.88 3.99 -6.89
N HIS A 50 -11.91 5.31 -7.07
CA HIS A 50 -13.07 6.14 -6.75
C HIS A 50 -13.57 6.95 -7.96
N GLU A 51 -14.81 7.41 -7.88
CA GLU A 51 -15.42 8.33 -8.83
C GLU A 51 -14.87 9.75 -8.69
N ALA A 52 -14.90 10.48 -9.81
CA ALA A 52 -14.55 11.89 -9.82
C ALA A 52 -15.70 12.70 -9.22
N VAL A 53 -15.38 13.61 -8.31
CA VAL A 53 -16.35 14.56 -7.77
C VAL A 53 -16.20 15.91 -8.45
N ALA A 54 -17.33 16.51 -8.80
CA ALA A 54 -17.36 17.83 -9.45
C ALA A 54 -17.02 18.98 -8.48
N SER A 55 -17.19 18.75 -7.16
CA SER A 55 -16.89 19.74 -6.14
C SER A 55 -16.08 19.11 -5.01
N ARG A 56 -15.00 19.77 -4.58
CA ARG A 56 -14.15 19.38 -3.44
C ARG A 56 -14.82 19.63 -2.08
N THR A 57 -16.16 19.64 -2.04
CA THR A 57 -16.98 20.05 -0.88
C THR A 57 -17.91 18.92 -0.43
N THR A 58 -17.52 17.66 -0.63
CA THR A 58 -18.29 16.56 -0.05
C THR A 58 -18.16 16.63 1.47
N GLU A 59 -19.27 16.39 2.17
CA GLU A 59 -19.37 16.35 3.64
C GLU A 59 -18.37 15.34 4.27
N ALA A 60 -17.78 14.47 3.45
CA ALA A 60 -16.75 13.49 3.80
C ALA A 60 -15.30 14.00 3.69
N GLY A 61 -15.07 15.29 3.37
CA GLY A 61 -13.77 15.95 3.46
C GLY A 61 -12.70 15.58 2.43
N GLY A 62 -12.96 14.60 1.55
CA GLY A 62 -11.99 14.09 0.57
C GLY A 62 -12.25 14.54 -0.89
N PRO A 63 -11.21 14.59 -1.74
CA PRO A 63 -11.32 15.01 -3.16
C PRO A 63 -11.96 13.94 -4.07
N CYS A 64 -12.58 12.90 -3.52
CA CYS A 64 -12.97 11.70 -4.25
C CYS A 64 -14.39 11.23 -3.89
N GLY A 65 -15.06 10.60 -4.85
CA GLY A 65 -16.46 10.15 -4.75
C GLY A 65 -16.58 8.72 -4.22
N ALA A 66 -17.65 8.02 -4.63
CA ALA A 66 -17.89 6.63 -4.25
C ALA A 66 -16.84 5.66 -4.83
N VAL A 67 -16.70 4.49 -4.22
CA VAL A 67 -15.78 3.43 -4.67
C VAL A 67 -16.33 2.80 -5.96
N LYS A 68 -15.45 2.59 -6.95
CA LYS A 68 -15.73 1.90 -8.21
C LYS A 68 -15.18 0.48 -8.15
N GLU A 69 -16.04 -0.48 -7.86
CA GLU A 69 -15.67 -1.90 -7.82
C GLU A 69 -15.24 -2.40 -9.22
N GLU A 70 -16.02 -2.06 -10.26
CA GLU A 70 -15.70 -2.42 -11.64
C GLU A 70 -14.58 -1.53 -12.21
N LYS A 71 -13.61 -2.16 -12.89
CA LYS A 71 -12.48 -1.52 -13.60
C LYS A 71 -11.53 -0.65 -12.74
N GLY A 72 -11.91 -0.31 -11.51
CA GLY A 72 -11.07 0.35 -10.51
C GLY A 72 -10.37 -0.69 -9.65
N VAL A 73 -11.10 -1.17 -8.63
CA VAL A 73 -10.60 -2.14 -7.64
C VAL A 73 -10.15 -3.45 -8.30
N GLN A 74 -10.84 -3.93 -9.33
CA GLN A 74 -10.42 -5.12 -10.08
C GLN A 74 -9.01 -5.02 -10.67
N ARG A 75 -8.58 -3.83 -11.13
CA ARG A 75 -7.24 -3.64 -11.69
C ARG A 75 -6.17 -3.60 -10.61
N LEU A 76 -6.52 -3.02 -9.46
CA LEU A 76 -5.67 -3.05 -8.27
C LEU A 76 -5.47 -4.50 -7.81
N GLU A 77 -6.55 -5.26 -7.67
CA GLU A 77 -6.49 -6.65 -7.24
C GLU A 77 -5.68 -7.51 -8.23
N ALA A 78 -5.84 -7.30 -9.54
CA ALA A 78 -5.02 -7.97 -10.55
C ALA A 78 -3.52 -7.64 -10.42
N MET A 79 -3.15 -6.40 -10.09
CA MET A 79 -1.75 -6.04 -9.85
C MET A 79 -1.21 -6.73 -8.59
N LEU A 80 -1.98 -6.74 -7.51
CA LEU A 80 -1.58 -7.38 -6.25
C LEU A 80 -1.43 -8.89 -6.42
N TYR A 81 -2.39 -9.53 -7.09
CA TYR A 81 -2.31 -10.94 -7.46
C TYR A 81 -1.04 -11.22 -8.28
N ALA A 82 -0.73 -10.40 -9.28
CA ALA A 82 0.48 -10.59 -10.08
C ALA A 82 1.77 -10.44 -9.25
N VAL A 83 1.81 -9.49 -8.30
CA VAL A 83 2.95 -9.33 -7.38
C VAL A 83 3.13 -10.58 -6.51
N ASP A 84 2.03 -11.12 -5.98
CA ASP A 84 2.06 -12.31 -5.14
C ASP A 84 2.53 -13.55 -5.93
N GLU A 85 2.04 -13.74 -7.15
CA GLU A 85 2.46 -14.85 -8.02
C GLU A 85 3.94 -14.76 -8.38
N ILE A 86 4.44 -13.55 -8.71
CA ILE A 86 5.87 -13.36 -9.01
C ILE A 86 6.74 -13.62 -7.78
N ASN A 87 6.31 -13.16 -6.60
CA ASN A 87 7.04 -13.40 -5.35
C ASN A 87 7.02 -14.87 -4.93
N SER A 88 6.01 -15.64 -5.36
CA SER A 88 5.93 -17.08 -5.08
C SER A 88 6.76 -17.92 -6.07
N ASP A 89 7.11 -17.39 -7.24
CA ASP A 89 7.88 -18.09 -8.26
C ASP A 89 9.39 -17.84 -8.09
N GLN A 90 10.11 -18.89 -7.70
CA GLN A 90 11.57 -18.81 -7.48
C GLN A 90 12.37 -18.77 -8.79
N ASP A 91 11.75 -19.06 -9.94
CA ASP A 91 12.42 -19.03 -11.24
C ASP A 91 12.40 -17.63 -11.89
N LEU A 92 11.46 -16.76 -11.50
CA LEU A 92 11.32 -15.42 -12.06
C LEU A 92 12.24 -14.39 -11.40
N LEU A 93 12.24 -14.32 -10.07
CA LEU A 93 13.04 -13.35 -9.28
C LEU A 93 13.68 -14.02 -8.06
N PRO A 94 14.73 -14.83 -8.24
CA PRO A 94 15.37 -15.53 -7.12
C PRO A 94 16.01 -14.55 -6.13
N GLY A 95 15.51 -14.55 -4.90
CA GLY A 95 16.06 -13.77 -3.79
C GLY A 95 15.75 -12.27 -3.82
N VAL A 96 14.77 -11.83 -4.61
CA VAL A 96 14.31 -10.43 -4.68
C VAL A 96 12.80 -10.40 -4.47
N SER A 97 12.33 -9.59 -3.52
CA SER A 97 10.91 -9.38 -3.25
C SER A 97 10.37 -8.13 -3.97
N LEU A 98 9.23 -8.28 -4.62
CA LEU A 98 8.46 -7.18 -5.17
C LEU A 98 7.50 -6.62 -4.12
N GLY A 99 7.57 -5.31 -3.92
CA GLY A 99 6.57 -4.52 -3.24
C GLY A 99 5.77 -3.68 -4.24
N ALA A 100 4.83 -2.90 -3.72
CA ALA A 100 3.95 -2.06 -4.52
C ALA A 100 3.72 -0.73 -3.81
N LEU A 101 3.56 0.33 -4.59
CA LEU A 101 3.02 1.59 -4.12
C LEU A 101 1.86 1.98 -5.02
N ILE A 102 0.67 1.96 -4.45
CA ILE A 102 -0.58 2.19 -5.14
C ILE A 102 -1.14 3.54 -4.73
N LEU A 103 -1.57 4.31 -5.72
CA LEU A 103 -2.25 5.59 -5.55
C LEU A 103 -3.62 5.54 -6.20
N ASP A 104 -4.57 6.24 -5.60
CA ASP A 104 -5.87 6.45 -6.23
C ASP A 104 -5.90 7.71 -7.10
N SER A 105 -6.35 7.60 -8.35
CA SER A 105 -6.58 8.76 -9.22
C SER A 105 -7.95 9.40 -9.05
N CYS A 106 -8.88 8.77 -8.33
CA CYS A 106 -10.27 9.23 -8.18
C CYS A 106 -10.96 9.52 -9.51
N SER A 107 -10.55 8.80 -10.57
CA SER A 107 -11.02 9.02 -11.95
C SER A 107 -10.87 10.48 -12.42
N SER A 108 -9.93 11.24 -11.86
CA SER A 108 -9.70 12.66 -12.16
C SER A 108 -8.26 12.90 -12.60
N ASP A 109 -8.07 13.43 -13.81
CA ASP A 109 -6.73 13.65 -14.38
C ASP A 109 -5.90 14.66 -13.58
N THR A 110 -6.54 15.72 -13.07
CA THR A 110 -5.86 16.76 -12.28
C THR A 110 -5.40 16.21 -10.94
N TYR A 111 -6.21 15.36 -10.31
CA TYR A 111 -5.83 14.68 -9.07
C TYR A 111 -4.74 13.64 -9.31
N ALA A 112 -4.83 12.87 -10.39
CA ALA A 112 -3.80 11.90 -10.77
C ALA A 112 -2.42 12.57 -10.98
N LEU A 113 -2.39 13.76 -11.61
CA LEU A 113 -1.16 14.53 -11.80
C LEU A 113 -0.59 15.00 -10.45
N GLU A 114 -1.44 15.52 -9.56
CA GLU A 114 -1.05 15.95 -8.22
C GLU A 114 -0.45 14.78 -7.41
N GLN A 115 -1.10 13.62 -7.43
CA GLN A 115 -0.60 12.40 -6.77
C GLN A 115 0.71 11.89 -7.39
N SER A 116 0.85 11.97 -8.73
CA SER A 116 2.09 11.57 -9.42
C SER A 116 3.27 12.48 -9.04
N MET A 117 3.03 13.79 -8.93
CA MET A 117 4.04 14.74 -8.49
C MET A 117 4.43 14.54 -7.03
N GLU A 118 3.46 14.24 -6.17
CA GLU A 118 3.72 13.97 -4.75
C GLU A 118 4.53 12.67 -4.58
N PHE A 119 4.20 11.62 -5.35
CA PHE A 119 4.99 10.40 -5.38
C PHE A 119 6.46 10.67 -5.73
N VAL A 120 6.71 11.42 -6.81
CA VAL A 120 8.08 11.76 -7.22
C VAL A 120 8.75 12.62 -6.16
N ARG A 121 8.07 13.61 -5.57
CA ARG A 121 8.66 14.44 -4.51
C ARG A 121 9.03 13.63 -3.28
N SER A 122 8.12 12.80 -2.79
CA SER A 122 8.34 11.93 -1.64
C SER A 122 9.53 11.00 -1.88
N TYR A 123 9.58 10.37 -3.06
CA TYR A 123 10.69 9.51 -3.45
C TYR A 123 12.01 10.29 -3.57
N MET A 124 12.00 11.45 -4.22
CA MET A 124 13.19 12.30 -4.34
C MET A 124 13.67 12.78 -2.97
N ASN A 125 12.78 13.12 -2.04
CA ASN A 125 13.16 13.51 -0.68
C ASN A 125 13.75 12.33 0.11
N GLN A 126 13.21 11.12 -0.07
CA GLN A 126 13.77 9.90 0.52
C GLN A 126 15.15 9.56 -0.07
N VAL A 127 15.30 9.62 -1.40
CA VAL A 127 16.58 9.39 -2.09
C VAL A 127 17.59 10.48 -1.74
N SER A 128 17.16 11.74 -1.62
CA SER A 128 18.02 12.85 -1.18
C SER A 128 18.48 12.63 0.25
N SER A 129 17.59 12.16 1.14
CA SER A 129 17.94 11.81 2.51
C SER A 129 18.91 10.61 2.57
N PHE A 130 18.70 9.58 1.73
CA PHE A 130 19.61 8.46 1.58
C PHE A 130 20.97 8.89 1.04
N PHE A 131 20.99 9.77 0.03
CA PHE A 131 22.22 10.34 -0.53
C PHE A 131 22.93 11.21 0.50
N LEU A 132 22.23 12.05 1.26
CA LEU A 132 22.79 12.83 2.37
C LEU A 132 23.36 11.91 3.46
N PHE A 133 22.66 10.83 3.85
CA PHE A 133 23.17 9.85 4.80
C PHE A 133 24.42 9.12 4.28
N ARG A 134 24.45 8.81 2.98
CA ARG A 134 25.61 8.21 2.30
C ARG A 134 26.78 9.20 2.21
N PHE A 135 26.52 10.47 1.91
CA PHE A 135 27.51 11.55 1.80
C PHE A 135 28.14 11.87 3.16
N LEU A 136 27.37 11.79 4.25
CA LEU A 136 27.86 11.95 5.62
C LEU A 136 28.68 10.75 6.11
N LEU A 137 28.46 9.55 5.58
CA LEU A 137 29.16 8.32 5.99
C LEU A 137 30.34 7.92 5.09
N HIS A 138 30.46 8.45 3.87
CA HIS A 138 31.63 8.29 2.99
C HIS A 138 31.90 9.60 2.22
N PRO A 139 32.72 10.52 2.76
CA PRO A 139 33.14 11.73 2.04
C PRO A 139 34.29 11.39 1.09
N ALA A 140 34.02 10.56 0.07
CA ALA A 140 34.92 10.35 -1.06
C ALA A 140 34.12 9.60 -2.12
N ILE A 141 33.58 10.30 -3.12
CA ILE A 141 33.80 10.16 -4.57
C ILE A 141 32.97 11.27 -5.23
N TYR A 142 33.50 12.48 -5.21
CA TYR A 142 33.34 13.41 -6.32
C TYR A 142 34.76 13.90 -6.62
N GLU A 143 35.44 13.14 -7.46
CA GLU A 143 36.56 13.56 -8.30
C GLU A 143 36.55 12.57 -9.49
N ASP A 144 36.61 13.15 -10.70
CA ASP A 144 36.81 12.54 -12.02
C ASP A 144 35.59 12.01 -12.81
N ASN A 145 34.87 12.91 -13.53
CA ASN A 145 35.06 13.18 -14.98
C ASN A 145 34.06 14.24 -15.47
#